data_AF-A0A1G0GGV6-F1
#
_entry.id   AF-A0A1G0GGV6-F1
#
_cell.length_a   1.000
_cell.length_b   1.000
_cell.length_c   1.000
_cell.angle_alpha   90.00
_cell.angle_beta   90.00
_cell.angle_gamma   90.00
#
_symmetry.space_group_name_H-M   'P 1'
#
loop_
_entity.id
_entity.type
_entity.pdbx_description
1 polymer ?
#
loop_
_entity_poly.entity_id
_entity_poly.type
_entity_poly.pdbx_seq_one_letter_code
_entity_poly.pdbx_strand_id
1 'polypeptide(L)'
;MIRRFGSMIGVTLLEILLVLAIAAMIIVMSVRYYQGATSSQQVNAFLQQVQGIAAAADNLAIATGTYSTVSKSAVQAFLGGSTALFGLPWGGTLGVTAAVSGYTLTITAPSTAICTQIKSRLLQNTNYTINNTCSTITYSNVAGGTAASTS
;
A
#
# COMPACT_ATOMS: atom_id res chain seq x y z
N MET A 1 10.42 -69.02 9.63
CA MET A 1 9.22 -68.47 8.96
C MET A 1 9.45 -66.97 8.72
N ILE A 2 9.97 -66.59 7.56
CA ILE A 2 10.34 -65.20 7.24
C ILE A 2 9.11 -64.51 6.65
N ARG A 3 8.50 -63.60 7.43
CA ARG A 3 7.33 -62.81 7.01
C ARG A 3 7.77 -61.70 6.06
N ARG A 4 7.27 -61.72 4.83
CA ARG A 4 7.49 -60.64 3.84
C ARG A 4 6.56 -59.46 4.11
N PHE A 5 7.02 -58.50 4.92
CA PHE A 5 6.37 -57.19 5.11
C PHE A 5 6.82 -56.12 4.09
N GLY A 6 7.72 -56.44 3.16
CA GLY A 6 8.34 -55.46 2.25
C GLY A 6 7.40 -54.77 1.25
N SER A 7 6.28 -55.41 0.87
CA SER A 7 5.36 -54.82 -0.13
C SER A 7 4.43 -53.75 0.45
N MET A 8 4.06 -53.85 1.74
CA MET A 8 3.21 -52.83 2.39
C MET A 8 4.00 -51.56 2.71
N ILE A 9 5.28 -51.69 3.07
CA ILE A 9 6.18 -50.55 3.37
C ILE A 9 6.47 -49.70 2.11
N GLY A 10 6.55 -50.32 0.93
CA GLY A 10 6.74 -49.59 -0.33
C GLY A 10 5.51 -48.76 -0.74
N VAL A 11 4.30 -49.26 -0.46
CA VAL A 11 3.04 -48.56 -0.75
C VAL A 11 2.82 -47.40 0.22
N THR A 12 3.10 -47.59 1.51
CA THR A 12 2.92 -46.51 2.52
C THR A 12 3.91 -45.36 2.34
N LEU A 13 5.14 -45.63 1.89
CA LEU A 13 6.10 -44.56 1.57
C LEU A 13 5.65 -43.73 0.37
N LEU A 14 5.12 -44.37 -0.67
CA LEU A 14 4.63 -43.68 -1.87
C LEU A 14 3.38 -42.85 -1.55
N GLU A 15 2.49 -43.37 -0.72
CA GLU A 15 1.29 -42.68 -0.26
C GLU A 15 1.62 -41.42 0.55
N ILE A 16 2.57 -41.51 1.49
CA ILE A 16 3.01 -40.35 2.29
C ILE A 16 3.69 -39.30 1.41
N LEU A 17 4.51 -39.71 0.43
CA LEU A 17 5.14 -38.77 -0.51
C LEU A 17 4.11 -38.08 -1.42
N LEU A 18 3.08 -38.79 -1.86
CA LEU A 18 1.99 -38.21 -2.65
C LEU A 18 1.18 -37.20 -1.83
N VAL A 19 0.83 -37.54 -0.58
CA VAL A 19 0.12 -36.62 0.33
C VAL A 19 0.97 -35.38 0.61
N LEU A 20 2.27 -35.56 0.85
CA LEU A 20 3.19 -34.46 1.10
C LEU A 20 3.34 -33.55 -0.13
N ALA A 21 3.36 -34.11 -1.34
CA ALA A 21 3.40 -33.35 -2.58
C ALA A 21 2.14 -32.50 -2.79
N ILE A 22 0.95 -33.05 -2.54
CA ILE A 22 -0.30 -32.31 -2.64
C ILE A 22 -0.38 -31.22 -1.57
N ALA A 23 -0.02 -31.54 -0.32
CA ALA A 23 0.02 -30.58 0.77
C ALA A 23 0.94 -29.40 0.46
N ALA A 24 2.13 -29.66 -0.10
CA ALA A 24 3.08 -28.62 -0.50
C ALA A 24 2.50 -27.68 -1.57
N MET A 25 1.82 -28.21 -2.60
CA MET A 25 1.19 -27.36 -3.63
C MET A 25 0.10 -26.46 -3.04
N ILE A 26 -0.73 -26.98 -2.13
CA ILE A 26 -1.78 -26.21 -1.46
C ILE A 26 -1.18 -25.07 -0.63
N ILE A 27 -0.11 -25.35 0.13
CA ILE A 27 0.56 -24.32 0.95
C ILE A 27 1.12 -23.21 0.05
N VAL A 28 1.79 -23.55 -1.07
CA VAL A 28 2.36 -22.53 -1.97
C VAL A 28 1.28 -21.63 -2.57
N MET A 29 0.16 -22.20 -3.01
CA MET A 29 -0.96 -21.41 -3.53
C MET A 29 -1.60 -20.54 -2.45
N SER A 30 -1.76 -21.08 -1.24
CA SER A 30 -2.32 -20.33 -0.10
C SER A 30 -1.43 -19.15 0.29
N VAL A 31 -0.11 -19.34 0.30
CA VAL A 31 0.86 -18.26 0.61
C VAL A 31 0.82 -17.17 -0.46
N ARG A 32 0.78 -17.52 -1.75
CA ARG A 32 0.66 -16.53 -2.83
C ARG A 32 -0.66 -15.75 -2.74
N TYR A 33 -1.76 -16.44 -2.48
CA TYR A 33 -3.06 -15.80 -2.29
C TYR A 33 -3.05 -14.84 -1.10
N TYR A 34 -2.52 -15.29 0.05
CA TYR A 34 -2.43 -14.46 1.25
C TYR A 34 -1.59 -13.20 1.01
N GLN A 35 -0.42 -13.34 0.39
CA GLN A 35 0.43 -12.19 0.05
C GLN A 35 -0.29 -11.16 -0.87
N GLY A 36 -1.06 -11.64 -1.85
CA GLY A 36 -1.87 -10.77 -2.71
C GLY A 36 -3.02 -10.07 -1.97
N ALA A 37 -3.71 -10.80 -1.09
CA ALA A 37 -4.81 -10.26 -0.29
C ALA A 37 -4.30 -9.21 0.72
N THR A 38 -3.21 -9.49 1.43
CA THR A 38 -2.58 -8.54 2.37
C THR A 38 -2.12 -7.28 1.64
N SER A 39 -1.46 -7.41 0.47
CA SER A 39 -1.08 -6.26 -0.34
C SER A 39 -2.29 -5.40 -0.72
N SER A 40 -3.41 -6.02 -1.07
CA SER A 40 -4.63 -5.29 -1.46
C SER A 40 -5.28 -4.57 -0.28
N GLN A 41 -5.33 -5.21 0.89
CA GLN A 41 -5.81 -4.59 2.13
C GLN A 41 -4.96 -3.38 2.52
N GLN A 42 -3.63 -3.52 2.44
CA GLN A 42 -2.68 -2.43 2.72
C GLN A 42 -2.88 -1.25 1.75
N VAL A 43 -3.04 -1.52 0.45
CA VAL A 43 -3.33 -0.47 -0.54
C VAL A 43 -4.64 0.24 -0.20
N ASN A 44 -5.73 -0.48 0.06
CA ASN A 44 -7.02 0.13 0.36
C ASN A 44 -6.99 0.97 1.63
N ALA A 45 -6.32 0.49 2.69
CA ALA A 45 -6.11 1.27 3.91
C ALA A 45 -5.32 2.56 3.63
N PHE A 46 -4.27 2.47 2.81
CA PHE A 46 -3.49 3.64 2.40
C PHE A 46 -4.31 4.63 1.57
N LEU A 47 -5.15 4.16 0.65
CA LEU A 47 -6.05 5.02 -0.13
C LEU A 47 -7.01 5.80 0.79
N GLN A 48 -7.55 5.14 1.82
CA GLN A 48 -8.40 5.81 2.82
C GLN A 48 -7.62 6.88 3.60
N GLN A 49 -6.36 6.61 3.95
CA GLN A 49 -5.49 7.61 4.59
C GLN A 49 -5.26 8.81 3.68
N VAL A 50 -4.91 8.59 2.41
CA VAL A 50 -4.69 9.67 1.43
C VAL A 50 -5.96 10.48 1.23
N GLN A 51 -7.14 9.85 1.14
CA GLN A 51 -8.41 10.56 1.02
C GLN A 51 -8.73 11.40 2.27
N GLY A 52 -8.49 10.87 3.47
CA GLY A 52 -8.65 11.62 4.71
C GLY A 52 -7.72 12.84 4.79
N ILE A 53 -6.46 12.67 4.38
CA ILE A 53 -5.49 13.77 4.32
C ILE A 53 -5.89 14.79 3.25
N ALA A 54 -6.34 14.34 2.08
CA ALA A 54 -6.80 15.22 1.01
C ALA A 54 -7.99 16.08 1.48
N ALA A 55 -9.00 15.45 2.09
CA ALA A 55 -10.15 16.17 2.64
C ALA A 55 -9.74 17.19 3.71
N ALA A 56 -8.84 16.82 4.63
CA ALA A 56 -8.34 17.74 5.65
C ALA A 56 -7.52 18.90 5.03
N ALA A 57 -6.66 18.59 4.06
CA ALA A 57 -5.85 19.57 3.34
C ALA A 57 -6.72 20.56 2.55
N ASP A 58 -7.73 20.07 1.85
CA ASP A 58 -8.67 20.89 1.09
C ASP A 58 -9.50 21.79 2.03
N ASN A 59 -9.97 21.28 3.17
CA ASN A 59 -10.67 22.10 4.16
C ASN A 59 -9.78 23.22 4.74
N LEU A 60 -8.50 22.90 5.03
CA LEU A 60 -7.52 23.90 5.47
C LEU A 60 -7.25 24.94 4.37
N ALA A 61 -7.16 24.50 3.12
CA ALA A 61 -6.94 25.39 1.98
C ALA A 61 -8.16 26.28 1.68
N ILE A 62 -9.38 25.81 1.92
CA ILE A 62 -10.60 26.65 1.83
C ILE A 62 -10.56 27.78 2.85
N ALA A 63 -10.09 27.52 4.07
CA ALA A 63 -10.03 28.54 5.12
C ALA A 63 -8.96 29.62 4.88
N THR A 64 -7.84 29.27 4.23
CA THR A 64 -6.68 30.16 4.04
C THR A 64 -6.49 30.63 2.59
N GLY A 65 -7.23 30.07 1.64
CA GLY A 65 -7.09 30.28 0.21
C GLY A 65 -5.83 29.65 -0.41
N THR A 66 -5.01 28.94 0.36
CA THR A 66 -3.74 28.33 -0.12
C THR A 66 -3.43 27.03 0.59
N TYR A 67 -2.61 26.17 -0.01
CA TYR A 67 -2.13 24.93 0.64
C TYR A 67 -0.89 25.14 1.52
N SER A 68 -0.43 26.39 1.69
CA SER A 68 0.80 26.72 2.43
C SER A 68 0.78 26.31 3.92
N THR A 69 -0.41 26.22 4.51
CA THR A 69 -0.62 25.83 5.91
C THR A 69 -0.78 24.31 6.10
N VAL A 70 -0.81 23.54 4.99
CA VAL A 70 -0.98 22.09 5.02
C VAL A 70 0.32 21.43 5.48
N SER A 71 0.40 21.22 6.79
CA SER A 71 1.47 20.48 7.44
C SER A 71 0.91 19.25 8.14
N LYS A 72 1.78 18.29 8.44
CA LYS A 72 1.42 17.12 9.23
C LYS A 72 0.69 17.50 10.53
N SER A 73 1.18 18.49 11.27
CA SER A 73 0.57 18.96 12.51
C SER A 73 -0.79 19.62 12.28
N ALA A 74 -0.94 20.42 11.23
CA ALA A 74 -2.23 21.05 10.90
C ALA A 74 -3.29 20.00 10.52
N VAL A 75 -2.92 19.01 9.71
CA VAL A 75 -3.80 17.90 9.34
C VAL A 75 -4.15 17.04 10.56
N GLN A 76 -3.17 16.77 11.44
CA GLN A 76 -3.42 16.07 12.71
C GLN A 76 -4.40 16.83 13.59
N ALA A 77 -4.21 18.14 13.77
CA ALA A 77 -5.10 18.97 14.57
C ALA A 77 -6.53 18.96 14.02
N PHE A 78 -6.68 19.03 12.69
CA PHE A 78 -7.99 18.94 12.03
C PHE A 78 -8.68 17.59 12.27
N LEU A 79 -7.91 16.51 12.35
CA LEU A 79 -8.40 15.14 12.54
C LEU A 79 -8.46 14.74 14.03
N GLY A 80 -8.59 15.71 14.93
CA GLY A 80 -8.74 15.48 16.37
C GLY A 80 -7.47 15.00 17.07
N GLY A 81 -6.29 15.29 16.51
CA GLY A 81 -4.98 14.92 17.06
C GLY A 81 -4.57 13.47 16.80
N SER A 82 -5.33 12.71 16.01
CA SER A 82 -5.01 11.31 15.74
C SER A 82 -3.73 11.15 14.90
N THR A 83 -2.79 10.35 15.41
CA THR A 83 -1.55 10.00 14.71
C THR A 83 -1.68 8.75 13.85
N ALA A 84 -2.78 8.00 13.99
CA ALA A 84 -2.99 6.71 13.32
C ALA A 84 -2.98 6.81 11.78
N LEU A 85 -3.39 7.95 11.24
CA LEU A 85 -3.39 8.21 9.79
C LEU A 85 -1.98 8.41 9.21
N PHE A 86 -0.96 8.57 10.06
CA PHE A 86 0.43 8.77 9.64
C PHE A 86 1.29 7.52 9.77
N GLY A 87 0.73 6.42 10.27
CA GLY A 87 1.35 5.09 10.24
C GLY A 87 0.96 4.37 8.96
N LEU A 88 1.95 3.90 8.20
CA LEU A 88 1.69 3.21 6.93
C LEU A 88 1.30 1.74 7.17
N PRO A 89 0.39 1.16 6.36
CA PRO A 89 -0.08 -0.23 6.53
C PRO A 89 1.01 -1.32 6.34
N TRP A 90 2.09 -0.98 5.64
CA TRP A 90 3.27 -1.83 5.45
C TRP A 90 4.42 -1.47 6.40
N GLY A 91 4.18 -0.56 7.35
CA GLY A 91 5.19 -0.02 8.25
C GLY A 91 5.85 1.25 7.72
N GLY A 92 6.37 2.06 8.66
CA GLY A 92 6.99 3.35 8.35
C GLY A 92 6.06 4.54 8.61
N THR A 93 6.48 5.70 8.12
CA THR A 93 5.84 6.98 8.42
C THR A 93 5.39 7.70 7.17
N LEU A 94 4.28 8.43 7.32
CA LEU A 94 3.80 9.39 6.35
C LEU A 94 4.16 10.81 6.82
N GLY A 95 4.84 11.54 5.94
CA GLY A 95 5.12 12.97 6.04
C GLY A 95 4.22 13.76 5.09
N VAL A 96 3.89 14.99 5.47
CA VAL A 96 3.10 15.93 4.66
C VAL A 96 3.84 17.25 4.64
N THR A 97 4.10 17.74 3.45
CA THR A 97 4.78 19.01 3.20
C THR A 97 3.90 19.89 2.33
N ALA A 98 3.68 21.12 2.77
CA ALA A 98 2.93 22.12 2.04
C ALA A 98 3.64 22.52 0.74
N ALA A 99 2.84 22.83 -0.28
CA ALA A 99 3.26 23.58 -1.45
C ALA A 99 2.26 24.72 -1.72
N VAL A 100 2.60 25.65 -2.60
CA VAL A 100 1.73 26.83 -2.88
C VAL A 100 0.40 26.40 -3.50
N SER A 101 0.45 25.48 -4.48
CA SER A 101 -0.69 25.01 -5.26
C SER A 101 -1.12 23.58 -4.92
N GLY A 102 -0.69 23.02 -3.79
CA GLY A 102 -0.98 21.64 -3.41
C GLY A 102 -0.13 21.15 -2.23
N TYR A 103 0.12 19.85 -2.15
CA TYR A 103 0.91 19.25 -1.07
C TYR A 103 1.65 18.00 -1.54
N THR A 104 2.74 17.69 -0.86
CA THR A 104 3.54 16.49 -1.12
C THR A 104 3.46 15.55 0.08
N LEU A 105 3.10 14.30 -0.18
CA LEU A 105 3.14 13.20 0.76
C LEU A 105 4.47 12.45 0.56
N THR A 106 5.25 12.35 1.62
CA THR A 106 6.46 11.52 1.62
C THR A 106 6.18 10.28 2.45
N ILE A 107 6.36 9.10 1.87
CA ILE A 107 6.06 7.82 2.50
C ILE A 107 7.28 6.91 2.44
N THR A 108 7.43 6.06 3.46
CA THR A 108 8.38 4.94 3.40
C THR A 108 8.03 4.05 2.20
N ALA A 109 9.01 3.82 1.32
CA ALA A 109 8.78 3.15 0.04
C ALA A 109 8.16 1.75 0.27
N PRO A 110 7.00 1.47 -0.35
CA PRO A 110 6.37 0.16 -0.26
C PRO A 110 7.08 -0.88 -1.13
N SER A 111 6.67 -2.14 -1.03
CA SER A 111 7.10 -3.18 -1.99
C SER A 111 6.64 -2.84 -3.41
N THR A 112 7.34 -3.38 -4.43
CA THR A 112 7.01 -3.13 -5.84
C THR A 112 5.57 -3.48 -6.19
N ALA A 113 5.05 -4.60 -5.64
CA ALA A 113 3.67 -5.03 -5.87
C ALA A 113 2.64 -4.00 -5.36
N ILE A 114 2.85 -3.47 -4.17
CA ILE A 114 1.99 -2.42 -3.58
C ILE A 114 2.12 -1.12 -4.39
N CYS A 115 3.33 -0.72 -4.76
CA CYS A 115 3.55 0.50 -5.56
C CYS A 115 2.79 0.46 -6.90
N THR A 116 2.83 -0.66 -7.62
CA THR A 116 2.08 -0.83 -8.87
C THR A 116 0.57 -0.68 -8.66
N GLN A 117 0.04 -1.23 -7.56
CA GLN A 117 -1.38 -1.09 -7.20
C GLN A 117 -1.74 0.34 -6.77
N ILE A 118 -0.87 1.04 -6.05
CA ILE A 118 -1.10 2.45 -5.68
C ILE A 118 -1.15 3.31 -6.96
N LYS A 119 -0.18 3.13 -7.88
CA LYS A 119 -0.15 3.87 -9.14
C LYS A 119 -1.41 3.65 -9.96
N SER A 120 -1.87 2.40 -10.11
CA SER A 120 -3.08 2.11 -10.89
C SER A 120 -4.36 2.73 -10.32
N ARG A 121 -4.37 3.09 -9.03
CA ARG A 121 -5.53 3.70 -8.36
C ARG A 121 -5.43 5.21 -8.26
N LEU A 122 -4.29 5.76 -7.82
CA LEU A 122 -4.10 7.20 -7.64
C LEU A 122 -3.94 7.95 -8.96
N LEU A 123 -3.26 7.37 -9.94
CA LEU A 123 -3.04 8.03 -11.24
C LEU A 123 -4.31 8.10 -12.10
N GLN A 124 -5.42 7.52 -11.64
CA GLN A 124 -6.73 7.77 -12.24
C GLN A 124 -7.17 9.23 -12.05
N ASN A 125 -6.65 9.89 -11.03
CA ASN A 125 -6.85 11.31 -10.82
C ASN A 125 -5.60 12.09 -11.28
N THR A 126 -5.80 12.99 -12.24
CA THR A 126 -4.73 13.78 -12.88
C THR A 126 -4.03 14.76 -11.94
N ASN A 127 -4.59 15.00 -10.76
CA ASN A 127 -4.01 15.90 -9.76
C ASN A 127 -2.90 15.21 -8.96
N TYR A 128 -2.78 13.89 -9.05
CA TYR A 128 -1.74 13.12 -8.37
C TYR A 128 -0.61 12.76 -9.31
N THR A 129 0.62 13.00 -8.86
CA THR A 129 1.84 12.49 -9.49
C THR A 129 2.59 11.63 -8.48
N ILE A 130 3.17 10.53 -8.95
CA ILE A 130 3.84 9.55 -8.10
C ILE A 130 5.19 9.22 -8.71
N ASN A 131 6.24 9.26 -7.90
CA ASN A 131 7.57 8.88 -8.36
C ASN A 131 7.69 7.36 -8.63
N ASN A 132 8.80 6.94 -9.25
CA ASN A 132 8.94 5.55 -9.66
C ASN A 132 8.94 4.54 -8.50
N THR A 133 9.44 4.93 -7.33
CA THR A 133 9.51 4.08 -6.13
C THR A 133 8.30 4.21 -5.19
N CYS A 134 7.30 5.02 -5.53
CA CYS A 134 6.18 5.36 -4.66
C CYS A 134 6.60 5.84 -3.26
N SER A 135 7.73 6.54 -3.14
CA SER A 135 8.13 7.21 -1.90
C SER A 135 7.58 8.63 -1.78
N THR A 136 7.17 9.21 -2.92
CA THR A 136 6.70 10.59 -2.98
C THR A 136 5.47 10.66 -3.86
N ILE A 137 4.40 11.21 -3.30
CA ILE A 137 3.12 11.43 -3.97
C ILE A 137 2.80 12.91 -3.86
N THR A 138 2.69 13.59 -4.99
CA THR A 138 2.43 15.03 -5.03
C THR A 138 1.03 15.26 -5.54
N TYR A 139 0.25 16.02 -4.78
CA TYR A 139 -1.04 16.54 -5.18
C TYR A 139 -0.90 17.98 -5.65
N SER A 140 -1.50 18.32 -6.79
CA SER A 140 -1.53 19.67 -7.34
C SER A 140 -2.97 20.05 -7.73
N ASN A 141 -3.45 21.18 -7.21
CA ASN A 141 -4.81 21.70 -7.43
C ASN A 141 -4.93 22.54 -8.72
N VAL A 142 -3.87 22.69 -9.54
CA VAL A 142 -4.00 23.40 -10.81
C VAL A 142 -5.04 22.70 -11.69
N ALA A 143 -6.16 23.39 -11.94
CA ALA A 143 -7.18 22.97 -12.88
C ALA A 143 -6.52 22.82 -14.26
N GLY A 144 -6.30 21.57 -14.68
CA GLY A 144 -5.55 21.24 -15.89
C GLY A 144 -4.16 20.73 -15.57
N GLY A 145 -4.00 19.42 -15.68
CA GLY A 145 -2.75 18.72 -15.40
C GLY A 145 -1.55 19.35 -16.09
N THR A 146 -0.50 19.57 -15.31
CA THR A 146 0.86 19.43 -15.80
C THR A 146 1.49 18.35 -14.95
N ALA A 147 1.52 17.15 -15.52
CA ALA A 147 2.34 16.07 -15.01
C ALA A 147 3.77 16.61 -14.87
N ALA A 148 4.22 16.80 -13.63
CA ALA A 148 5.62 17.04 -13.36
C ALA A 148 6.36 15.72 -13.68
N SER A 149 6.79 15.60 -14.94
CA SER A 149 7.81 14.66 -15.33
C SER A 149 9.10 15.08 -14.63
N THR A 150 9.65 14.22 -13.79
CA THR A 150 11.07 14.25 -13.45
C THR A 150 11.56 12.81 -13.37
N SER A 151 12.30 12.46 -14.41
CA SER A 151 13.56 11.70 -14.45
C SER A 151 13.80 10.64 -13.39
#